data_AF-A0A0F2J885-F1
#
_entry.id   AF-A0A0F2J885-F1
#
_cell.length_a   1.000
_cell.length_b   1.000
_cell.length_c   1.000
_cell.angle_alpha   90.00
_cell.angle_beta   90.00
_cell.angle_gamma   90.00
#
_symmetry.space_group_name_H-M   'P 1'
#
loop_
_entity.id
_entity.type
_entity.pdbx_description
1 polymer ?
#
loop_
_entity_poly.entity_id
_entity_poly.type
_entity_poly.pdbx_seq_one_letter_code
_entity_poly.pdbx_strand_id
1 'polypeptide(L)'
;MQEMNRMFGYLKTILRVLKMKDSVTVSLFSGFLGTLVMDASNLLLWRTRNTEALYGHIAGSVYVRPFRTNQRKNFWLGQITHLVTGAILAYPLNLLLIRTGKDYTTIKGAFFGAVTWEFIYGVGQRFEVFSTKPHMTKTHYAELFNNILYGIATAKALVAFSEPSIHADHPSKKAALNTTVKKTQINTVQPIYADTPSDVEGTALM
;
A
#
# COMPACT_ATOMS: atom_id res chain seq x y z
N MET A 1 4.53 11.04 26.72
CA MET A 1 5.60 10.24 26.05
C MET A 1 5.46 8.74 26.33
N GLN A 2 5.41 8.30 27.59
CA GLN A 2 5.35 6.87 27.95
C GLN A 2 4.08 6.14 27.44
N GLU A 3 2.90 6.76 27.56
CA GLU A 3 1.63 6.20 27.05
C GLU A 3 1.62 6.06 25.51
N MET A 4 2.21 7.03 24.81
CA MET A 4 2.35 6.98 23.36
C MET A 4 3.25 5.80 22.92
N ASN A 5 4.35 5.56 23.63
CA ASN A 5 5.23 4.42 23.35
C ASN A 5 4.54 3.07 23.62
N ARG A 6 3.67 2.99 24.65
CA ARG A 6 2.86 1.80 24.92
C ARG A 6 1.86 1.53 23.80
N MET A 7 1.13 2.55 23.34
CA MET A 7 0.23 2.42 22.20
C MET A 7 0.95 1.94 20.93
N PHE A 8 2.11 2.52 20.61
CA PHE A 8 2.92 2.05 19.47
C PHE A 8 3.37 0.60 19.65
N GLY A 9 3.69 0.18 20.87
CA GLY A 9 4.00 -1.22 21.21
C GLY A 9 2.84 -2.16 20.93
N TYR A 10 1.64 -1.84 21.42
CA TYR A 10 0.42 -2.63 21.18
C TYR A 10 0.08 -2.70 19.69
N LEU A 11 0.15 -1.57 18.99
CA LEU A 11 -0.10 -1.52 17.55
C LEU A 11 0.85 -2.44 16.78
N LYS A 12 2.14 -2.44 17.13
CA LYS A 12 3.14 -3.29 16.50
C LYS A 12 2.87 -4.78 16.75
N THR A 13 2.42 -5.14 17.95
CA THR A 13 2.04 -6.52 18.29
C THR A 13 0.79 -6.97 17.54
N ILE A 14 -0.25 -6.13 17.49
CA ILE A 14 -1.48 -6.40 16.74
C ILE A 14 -1.15 -6.60 15.25
N LEU A 15 -0.37 -5.71 14.65
CA LEU A 15 0.06 -5.84 13.26
C LEU A 15 0.88 -7.10 13.00
N ARG A 16 1.63 -7.61 13.99
CA ARG A 16 2.38 -8.87 13.85
C ARG A 16 1.45 -10.09 13.85
N VAL A 17 0.39 -10.07 14.67
CA VAL A 17 -0.62 -11.15 14.74
C VAL A 17 -1.52 -11.14 13.50
N LEU A 18 -1.84 -9.96 12.96
CA LEU A 18 -2.69 -9.80 11.78
C LEU A 18 -1.97 -10.07 10.45
N LYS A 19 -0.76 -10.63 10.46
CA LYS A 19 -0.05 -10.96 9.22
C LYS A 19 -0.69 -12.16 8.54
N MET A 20 -0.99 -11.99 7.26
CA MET A 20 -1.61 -13.00 6.41
C MET A 20 -0.55 -13.58 5.46
N LYS A 21 -0.59 -14.91 5.29
CA LYS A 21 0.29 -15.65 4.38
C LYS A 21 -0.31 -15.82 2.99
N ASP A 22 -1.65 -15.89 2.94
CA ASP A 22 -2.36 -16.08 1.68
C ASP A 22 -2.44 -14.77 0.90
N SER A 23 -1.89 -14.79 -0.31
CA SER A 23 -1.77 -13.61 -1.18
C SER A 23 -3.15 -13.10 -1.63
N VAL A 24 -4.13 -13.99 -1.81
CA VAL A 24 -5.49 -13.60 -2.23
C VAL A 24 -6.20 -12.90 -1.08
N THR A 25 -6.21 -13.51 0.11
CA THR A 25 -6.84 -12.97 1.32
C THR A 25 -6.29 -11.61 1.69
N VAL A 26 -4.96 -11.44 1.71
CA VAL A 26 -4.35 -10.14 2.03
C VAL A 26 -4.67 -9.08 0.96
N SER A 27 -4.80 -9.49 -0.31
CA SER A 27 -5.20 -8.57 -1.39
C SER A 27 -6.62 -8.08 -1.19
N LEU A 28 -7.57 -9.00 -1.04
CA LEU A 28 -8.98 -8.65 -0.85
C LEU A 28 -9.18 -7.76 0.37
N PHE A 29 -8.55 -8.10 1.50
CA PHE A 29 -8.63 -7.30 2.72
C PHE A 29 -8.01 -5.91 2.55
N SER A 30 -6.84 -5.82 1.91
CA SER A 30 -6.16 -4.55 1.68
C SER A 30 -6.92 -3.64 0.71
N GLY A 31 -7.51 -4.21 -0.35
CA GLY A 31 -8.36 -3.49 -1.29
C GLY A 31 -9.65 -2.99 -0.65
N PHE A 32 -10.27 -3.80 0.22
CA PHE A 32 -11.40 -3.38 1.04
C PHE A 32 -11.02 -2.16 1.92
N LEU A 33 -9.90 -2.22 2.64
CA LEU A 33 -9.44 -1.09 3.46
C LEU A 33 -9.14 0.16 2.62
N GLY A 34 -8.49 0.01 1.47
CA GLY A 34 -8.25 1.12 0.54
C GLY A 34 -9.56 1.74 0.04
N THR A 35 -10.58 0.93 -0.19
CA THR A 35 -11.91 1.40 -0.63
C THR A 35 -12.60 2.20 0.47
N LEU A 36 -12.49 1.77 1.74
CA LEU A 36 -13.02 2.55 2.87
C LEU A 36 -12.36 3.93 2.99
N VAL A 37 -11.04 4.01 2.80
CA VAL A 37 -10.32 5.30 2.80
C VAL A 37 -10.81 6.19 1.65
N MET A 38 -11.00 5.60 0.47
CA MET A 38 -11.52 6.28 -0.70
C MET A 38 -12.96 6.79 -0.49
N ASP A 39 -13.84 5.97 0.07
CA ASP A 39 -15.22 6.34 0.39
C ASP A 39 -15.29 7.44 1.44
N ALA A 40 -14.43 7.40 2.46
CA ALA A 40 -14.34 8.46 3.46
C ALA A 40 -13.95 9.79 2.81
N SER A 41 -12.95 9.78 1.91
CA SER A 41 -12.55 10.98 1.17
C SER A 41 -13.65 11.48 0.24
N ASN A 42 -14.29 10.58 -0.50
CA ASN A 42 -15.40 10.91 -1.39
C ASN A 42 -16.61 11.48 -0.63
N LEU A 43 -16.93 10.96 0.55
CA LEU A 43 -18.00 11.48 1.41
C LEU A 43 -17.71 12.92 1.87
N LEU A 44 -16.46 13.23 2.23
CA LEU A 44 -16.04 14.59 2.58
C LEU A 44 -16.14 15.55 1.39
N LEU A 45 -15.70 15.12 0.22
CA LEU A 45 -15.79 15.90 -1.02
C LEU A 45 -17.24 16.11 -1.48
N TRP A 46 -18.09 15.10 -1.32
CA TRP A 46 -19.51 15.18 -1.63
C TRP A 46 -20.22 16.16 -0.69
N ARG A 47 -19.92 16.10 0.61
CA ARG A 47 -20.48 17.03 1.61
C ARG A 47 -20.08 18.48 1.35
N THR A 48 -18.91 18.71 0.77
CA THR A 48 -18.42 20.03 0.35
C THR A 48 -18.82 20.41 -1.09
N ARG A 49 -19.67 19.60 -1.75
CA ARG A 49 -20.14 19.79 -3.13
C ARG A 49 -19.03 19.82 -4.17
N ASN A 50 -17.92 19.14 -3.90
CA ASN A 50 -16.80 18.97 -4.84
C ASN A 50 -16.99 17.74 -5.75
N THR A 51 -17.89 16.83 -5.40
CA THR A 51 -18.32 15.69 -6.24
C THR A 51 -19.83 15.67 -6.39
N GLU A 52 -20.33 15.18 -7.52
CA GLU A 52 -21.77 15.05 -7.80
C GLU A 52 -22.42 13.86 -7.08
N ALA A 53 -21.67 12.79 -6.89
CA ALA A 53 -22.20 11.52 -6.43
C ALA A 53 -21.21 10.79 -5.51
N LEU A 54 -21.78 10.04 -4.57
CA LEU A 54 -21.04 9.02 -3.84
C LEU A 54 -20.79 7.79 -4.71
N TYR A 55 -19.70 7.07 -4.47
CA TYR A 55 -19.37 5.87 -5.25
C TYR A 55 -20.46 4.79 -5.24
N GLY A 56 -21.21 4.65 -4.14
CA GLY A 56 -22.39 3.79 -4.12
C GLY A 56 -23.46 4.14 -5.17
N HIS A 57 -23.63 5.41 -5.52
CA HIS A 57 -24.54 5.81 -6.61
C HIS A 57 -23.98 5.44 -7.99
N ILE A 58 -22.68 5.62 -8.19
CA ILE A 58 -22.01 5.33 -9.48
C ILE A 58 -22.01 3.81 -9.72
N ALA A 59 -21.57 3.02 -8.74
CA ALA A 59 -21.57 1.56 -8.83
C ALA A 59 -22.99 0.98 -8.90
N GLY A 60 -23.96 1.57 -8.20
CA GLY A 60 -25.37 1.16 -8.28
C GLY A 60 -25.98 1.39 -9.66
N SER A 61 -25.43 2.33 -10.44
CA SER A 61 -25.89 2.67 -11.78
C SER A 61 -25.63 1.58 -12.83
N VAL A 62 -24.84 0.55 -12.48
CA VAL A 62 -24.66 -0.67 -13.27
C VAL A 62 -25.94 -1.50 -13.31
N TYR A 63 -26.74 -1.48 -12.24
CA TYR A 63 -27.92 -2.34 -12.11
C TYR A 63 -29.24 -1.60 -12.30
N VAL A 64 -29.27 -0.31 -11.94
CA VAL A 64 -30.50 0.48 -11.97
C VAL A 64 -30.26 1.84 -12.61
N ARG A 65 -31.33 2.45 -13.13
CA ARG A 65 -31.27 3.80 -13.71
C ARG A 65 -30.76 4.84 -12.67
N PRO A 66 -30.08 5.92 -13.10
CA PRO A 66 -29.43 6.87 -12.19
C PRO A 66 -30.36 7.46 -11.13
N PHE A 67 -31.60 7.84 -11.48
CA PHE A 67 -32.54 8.40 -10.51
C PHE A 67 -32.95 7.39 -9.41
N ARG A 68 -32.84 6.08 -9.67
CA ARG A 68 -33.15 5.02 -8.70
C ARG A 68 -32.00 4.75 -7.75
N THR A 69 -30.76 5.13 -8.07
CA THR A 69 -29.60 4.89 -7.19
C THR A 69 -29.70 5.68 -5.89
N ASN A 70 -30.45 6.79 -5.88
CA ASN A 70 -30.75 7.59 -4.67
C ASN A 70 -31.65 6.85 -3.66
N GLN A 71 -32.31 5.76 -4.05
CA GLN A 71 -33.07 4.95 -3.10
C GLN A 71 -32.11 4.16 -2.21
N ARG A 72 -32.28 4.22 -0.89
CA ARG A 72 -31.37 3.59 0.10
C ARG A 72 -30.98 2.16 -0.24
N LYS A 73 -31.93 1.32 -0.67
CA LYS A 73 -31.68 -0.08 -1.05
C LYS A 73 -30.75 -0.22 -2.27
N ASN A 74 -30.90 0.65 -3.26
CA ASN A 74 -30.08 0.61 -4.47
C ASN A 74 -28.71 1.24 -4.22
N PHE A 75 -28.64 2.27 -3.36
CA PHE A 75 -27.39 2.81 -2.88
C PHE A 75 -26.55 1.72 -2.18
N TRP A 76 -27.15 0.93 -1.28
CA TRP A 76 -26.44 -0.16 -0.61
C TRP A 76 -25.99 -1.27 -1.56
N LEU A 77 -26.81 -1.63 -2.55
CA LEU A 77 -26.41 -2.56 -3.59
C LEU A 77 -25.17 -2.05 -4.36
N GLY A 78 -25.17 -0.77 -4.72
CA GLY A 78 -24.04 -0.12 -5.35
C GLY A 78 -22.82 -0.05 -4.44
N GLN A 79 -23.00 0.27 -3.16
CA GLN A 79 -21.94 0.35 -2.16
C GLN A 79 -21.25 -1.00 -1.94
N ILE A 80 -22.01 -2.09 -1.85
CA ILE A 80 -21.46 -3.45 -1.75
C ILE A 80 -20.68 -3.78 -3.02
N THR A 81 -21.25 -3.49 -4.19
CA THR A 81 -20.58 -3.71 -5.48
C THR A 81 -19.26 -2.94 -5.55
N HIS A 82 -19.25 -1.69 -5.08
CA HIS A 82 -18.07 -0.86 -5.02
C HIS A 82 -16.98 -1.45 -4.12
N LEU A 83 -17.35 -1.86 -2.90
CA LEU A 83 -16.44 -2.48 -1.93
C LEU A 83 -15.84 -3.80 -2.46
N VAL A 84 -16.66 -4.65 -3.07
CA VAL A 84 -16.21 -5.92 -3.67
C VAL A 84 -15.27 -5.65 -4.85
N THR A 85 -15.61 -4.70 -5.70
CA THR A 85 -14.77 -4.32 -6.86
C THR A 85 -13.41 -3.82 -6.38
N GLY A 86 -13.37 -2.91 -5.40
CA GLY A 86 -12.13 -2.41 -4.82
C GLY A 86 -11.31 -3.47 -4.09
N ALA A 87 -11.94 -4.47 -3.47
CA ALA A 87 -11.26 -5.63 -2.91
C ALA A 87 -10.56 -6.47 -4.00
N ILE A 88 -11.27 -6.79 -5.08
CA ILE A 88 -10.74 -7.62 -6.19
C ILE A 88 -9.58 -6.93 -6.91
N LEU A 89 -9.70 -5.62 -7.16
CA LEU A 89 -8.69 -4.84 -7.88
C LEU A 89 -7.35 -4.72 -7.15
N ALA A 90 -7.31 -5.00 -5.84
CA ALA A 90 -6.05 -5.04 -5.11
C ALA A 90 -5.17 -6.25 -5.47
N TYR A 91 -5.74 -7.32 -6.03
CA TYR A 91 -4.98 -8.51 -6.42
C TYR A 91 -3.90 -8.23 -7.49
N PRO A 92 -4.20 -7.58 -8.63
CA PRO A 92 -3.15 -7.21 -9.59
C PRO A 92 -2.11 -6.25 -9.01
N LEU A 93 -2.48 -5.33 -8.11
CA LEU A 93 -1.51 -4.51 -7.38
C LEU A 93 -0.59 -5.35 -6.50
N ASN A 94 -1.12 -6.36 -5.82
CA ASN A 94 -0.31 -7.30 -5.04
C ASN A 94 0.68 -8.05 -5.93
N LEU A 95 0.24 -8.53 -7.11
CA LEU A 95 1.14 -9.17 -8.08
C LEU A 95 2.24 -8.22 -8.56
N LEU A 96 1.94 -6.95 -8.76
CA LEU A 96 2.94 -5.92 -9.10
C LEU A 96 3.97 -5.77 -7.97
N LEU A 97 3.53 -5.71 -6.70
CA LEU A 97 4.42 -5.57 -5.55
C LEU A 97 5.26 -6.83 -5.29
N ILE A 98 4.70 -8.03 -5.50
CA ILE A 98 5.45 -9.29 -5.43
C ILE A 98 6.59 -9.29 -6.46
N ARG A 99 6.32 -8.83 -7.69
CA ARG A 99 7.32 -8.82 -8.77
C ARG A 99 8.36 -7.70 -8.66
N THR A 100 7.94 -6.52 -8.21
CA THR A 100 8.79 -5.31 -8.23
C THR A 100 9.33 -4.93 -6.85
N GLY A 101 8.96 -5.66 -5.80
CA GLY A 101 9.29 -5.38 -4.41
C GLY A 101 8.55 -4.20 -3.79
N LYS A 102 8.81 -3.96 -2.50
CA LYS A 102 8.16 -2.92 -1.68
C LYS A 102 8.74 -1.51 -1.88
N ASP A 103 9.82 -1.37 -2.64
CA ASP A 103 10.42 -0.06 -2.88
C ASP A 103 9.39 0.87 -3.55
N TYR A 104 9.37 2.13 -3.10
CA TYR A 104 8.43 3.15 -3.59
C TYR A 104 6.94 2.72 -3.53
N THR A 105 6.55 1.93 -2.52
CA THR A 105 5.16 1.43 -2.33
C THR A 105 4.11 2.53 -2.54
N THR A 106 4.34 3.74 -2.01
CA THR A 106 3.41 4.88 -2.15
C THR A 106 3.22 5.28 -3.62
N ILE A 107 4.31 5.43 -4.37
CA ILE A 107 4.28 5.87 -5.77
C ILE A 107 3.66 4.77 -6.65
N LYS A 108 4.04 3.51 -6.44
CA LYS A 108 3.45 2.37 -7.15
C LYS A 108 1.95 2.26 -6.90
N GLY A 109 1.52 2.44 -5.65
CA GLY A 109 0.11 2.49 -5.28
C GLY A 109 -0.63 3.65 -5.95
N ALA A 110 -0.10 4.86 -5.87
CA ALA A 110 -0.67 6.04 -6.51
C ALA A 110 -0.85 5.86 -8.02
N PHE A 111 0.20 5.39 -8.69
CA PHE A 111 0.19 5.10 -10.13
C PHE A 111 -0.85 4.04 -10.48
N PHE A 112 -0.87 2.92 -9.75
CA PHE A 112 -1.84 1.86 -9.95
C PHE A 112 -3.28 2.36 -9.77
N GLY A 113 -3.53 3.17 -8.73
CA GLY A 113 -4.82 3.81 -8.49
C GLY A 113 -5.28 4.67 -9.67
N ALA A 114 -4.40 5.54 -10.17
CA ALA A 114 -4.69 6.40 -11.33
C ALA A 114 -5.00 5.58 -12.60
N VAL A 115 -4.21 4.54 -12.88
CA VAL A 115 -4.43 3.64 -14.03
C VAL A 115 -5.73 2.85 -13.87
N THR A 116 -6.04 2.40 -12.66
CA THR A 116 -7.28 1.66 -12.37
C THR A 116 -8.51 2.53 -12.62
N TRP A 117 -8.46 3.81 -12.23
CA TRP A 117 -9.52 4.77 -12.54
C TRP A 117 -9.70 4.92 -14.05
N GLU A 118 -8.63 5.21 -14.79
CA GLU A 118 -8.70 5.40 -16.24
C GLU A 118 -9.24 4.14 -16.94
N PHE A 119 -8.81 2.96 -16.48
CA PHE A 119 -9.28 1.71 -17.04
C PHE A 119 -10.77 1.49 -16.74
N ILE A 120 -11.20 1.53 -15.47
CA ILE A 120 -12.61 1.26 -15.11
C ILE A 120 -13.54 2.31 -15.69
N TYR A 121 -13.16 3.58 -15.56
CA TYR A 121 -14.00 4.69 -15.97
C TYR A 121 -13.99 4.87 -17.47
N GLY A 122 -12.81 4.89 -18.11
CA GLY A 122 -12.68 5.02 -19.55
C GLY A 122 -13.30 3.83 -20.30
N VAL A 123 -13.04 2.60 -19.86
CA VAL A 123 -13.67 1.40 -20.47
C VAL A 123 -15.15 1.33 -20.11
N GLY A 124 -15.51 1.52 -18.84
CA GLY A 124 -16.90 1.42 -18.39
C GLY A 124 -17.82 2.45 -19.04
N GLN A 125 -17.35 3.68 -19.26
CA GLN A 125 -18.11 4.69 -20.00
C GLN A 125 -18.23 4.35 -21.49
N ARG A 126 -17.15 3.86 -22.11
CA ARG A 126 -17.16 3.47 -23.54
C ARG A 126 -18.14 2.34 -23.84
N PHE A 127 -18.31 1.40 -22.90
CA PHE A 127 -19.23 0.27 -23.02
C PHE A 127 -20.58 0.51 -22.33
N GLU A 128 -20.86 1.76 -21.92
CA GLU A 128 -22.13 2.15 -21.26
C GLU A 128 -22.48 1.30 -20.02
N VAL A 129 -21.48 0.77 -19.33
CA VAL A 129 -21.64 -0.03 -18.11
C VAL A 129 -22.22 0.82 -16.98
N PHE A 130 -21.87 2.11 -16.95
CA PHE A 130 -22.38 3.07 -15.98
C PHE A 130 -23.43 3.98 -16.62
N SER A 131 -24.64 3.94 -16.08
CA SER A 131 -25.70 4.86 -16.50
C SER A 131 -25.58 6.24 -15.85
N THR A 132 -24.92 6.36 -14.69
CA THR A 132 -24.62 7.64 -14.05
C THR A 132 -23.35 8.23 -14.63
N LYS A 133 -23.44 9.44 -15.20
CA LYS A 133 -22.31 10.19 -15.75
C LYS A 133 -22.15 11.50 -14.97
N PRO A 134 -21.05 11.70 -14.24
CA PRO A 134 -20.62 13.01 -13.77
C PRO A 134 -20.54 14.03 -14.91
N HIS A 135 -20.96 15.27 -14.65
CA HIS A 135 -20.93 16.37 -15.61
C HIS A 135 -19.91 17.45 -15.22
N MET A 136 -19.51 17.51 -13.95
CA MET A 136 -18.59 18.53 -13.47
C MET A 136 -17.14 18.06 -13.58
N THR A 137 -16.28 18.89 -14.19
CA THR A 137 -14.83 18.63 -14.29
C THR A 137 -14.18 18.38 -12.93
N LYS A 138 -14.62 19.10 -11.88
CA LYS A 138 -14.14 18.88 -10.51
C LYS A 138 -14.48 17.49 -9.96
N THR A 139 -15.57 16.86 -10.41
CA THR A 139 -15.88 15.48 -10.04
C THR A 139 -14.82 14.53 -10.59
N HIS A 140 -14.40 14.70 -11.86
CA HIS A 140 -13.35 13.86 -12.44
C HIS A 140 -12.00 14.03 -11.72
N TYR A 141 -11.61 15.26 -11.38
CA TYR A 141 -10.39 15.48 -10.57
C TYR A 141 -10.48 14.85 -9.19
N ALA A 142 -11.64 14.97 -8.53
CA ALA A 142 -11.89 14.34 -7.24
C ALA A 142 -11.88 12.81 -7.34
N GLU A 143 -12.43 12.22 -8.40
CA GLU A 143 -12.40 10.78 -8.65
C GLU A 143 -10.96 10.29 -8.87
N LEU A 144 -10.17 10.98 -9.68
CA LEU A 144 -8.74 10.67 -9.86
C LEU A 144 -7.98 10.73 -8.52
N PHE A 145 -8.19 11.79 -7.74
CA PHE A 145 -7.59 11.94 -6.42
C PHE A 145 -7.99 10.80 -5.47
N ASN A 146 -9.27 10.47 -5.41
CA ASN A 146 -9.81 9.37 -4.61
C ASN A 146 -9.19 8.01 -5.00
N ASN A 147 -8.98 7.77 -6.30
CA ASN A 147 -8.35 6.54 -6.78
C ASN A 147 -6.85 6.48 -6.49
N ILE A 148 -6.15 7.62 -6.54
CA ILE A 148 -4.77 7.72 -6.05
C ILE A 148 -4.71 7.38 -4.56
N LEU A 149 -5.62 7.94 -3.74
CA LEU A 149 -5.72 7.61 -2.31
C LEU A 149 -6.02 6.13 -2.08
N TYR A 150 -6.97 5.55 -2.81
CA TYR A 150 -7.25 4.11 -2.80
C TYR A 150 -5.99 3.30 -3.05
N GLY A 151 -5.25 3.61 -4.11
CA GLY A 151 -4.05 2.88 -4.50
C GLY A 151 -2.93 2.98 -3.46
N ILE A 152 -2.70 4.17 -2.89
CA ILE A 152 -1.74 4.38 -1.80
C ILE A 152 -2.15 3.57 -0.56
N ALA A 153 -3.41 3.71 -0.12
CA ALA A 153 -3.91 3.06 1.08
C ALA A 153 -3.86 1.52 0.93
N THR A 154 -4.29 1.00 -0.22
CA THR A 154 -4.24 -0.42 -0.56
C THR A 154 -2.80 -0.94 -0.56
N ALA A 155 -1.86 -0.23 -1.18
CA ALA A 155 -0.46 -0.65 -1.23
C ALA A 155 0.17 -0.66 0.17
N LYS A 156 -0.16 0.32 1.02
CA LYS A 156 0.30 0.37 2.42
C LYS A 156 -0.30 -0.76 3.25
N ALA A 157 -1.59 -1.04 3.10
CA ALA A 157 -2.27 -2.15 3.75
C ALA A 157 -1.65 -3.50 3.32
N LEU A 158 -1.40 -3.69 2.03
CA LEU A 158 -0.72 -4.88 1.49
C LEU A 158 0.61 -5.11 2.19
N VAL A 159 1.47 -4.09 2.26
CA VAL A 159 2.79 -4.22 2.89
C VAL A 159 2.69 -4.44 4.41
N ALA A 160 1.72 -3.82 5.07
CA ALA A 160 1.53 -3.92 6.51
C ALA A 160 1.01 -5.29 6.95
N PHE A 161 0.02 -5.83 6.23
CA PHE A 161 -0.66 -7.09 6.58
C PHE A 161 -0.06 -8.32 5.89
N SER A 162 0.82 -8.17 4.91
CA SER A 162 1.51 -9.32 4.29
C SER A 162 2.62 -9.87 5.18
N GLU A 163 2.78 -11.19 5.18
CA GLU A 163 3.98 -11.84 5.70
C GLU A 163 5.24 -11.31 4.94
N PRO A 164 6.39 -11.09 5.62
CA PRO A 164 7.60 -10.58 4.96
C PRO A 164 8.10 -11.44 3.79
N SER A 165 7.75 -12.73 3.76
CA SER A 165 8.07 -13.67 2.69
C SER A 165 7.36 -13.37 1.36
N ILE A 166 6.17 -12.76 1.40
CA ILE A 166 5.33 -12.54 0.21
C ILE A 166 5.97 -11.52 -0.74
N HIS A 167 6.48 -10.41 -0.19
CA HIS A 167 7.21 -9.44 -0.99
C HIS A 167 8.65 -9.40 -0.50
N ALA A 168 9.51 -10.12 -1.20
CA ALA A 168 10.93 -10.09 -0.92
C ALA A 168 11.48 -8.69 -1.19
N ASP A 169 12.27 -8.15 -0.27
CA ASP A 169 13.11 -7.01 -0.57
C ASP A 169 14.10 -7.41 -1.67
N HIS A 170 14.39 -6.50 -2.60
CA HIS A 170 15.34 -6.76 -3.67
C HIS A 170 16.67 -7.33 -3.10
N PRO A 171 17.22 -8.42 -3.66
CA PRO A 171 18.45 -9.03 -3.15
C PRO A 171 19.64 -8.06 -3.12
N SER A 172 19.64 -7.02 -3.95
CA SER A 172 20.65 -5.96 -3.94
C SER A 172 20.72 -5.18 -2.62
N LYS A 173 19.59 -4.95 -1.94
CA LYS A 173 19.57 -4.28 -0.62
C LYS A 173 20.10 -5.19 0.49
N LYS A 174 19.76 -6.48 0.46
CA LYS A 174 20.28 -7.46 1.43
C LYS A 174 21.78 -7.71 1.25
N ALA A 175 22.25 -7.78 0.00
CA ALA A 175 23.67 -7.87 -0.31
C ALA A 175 24.43 -6.62 0.17
N ALA A 176 23.92 -5.41 -0.13
CA ALA A 176 24.55 -4.16 0.31
C ALA A 176 24.56 -3.98 1.85
N LEU A 177 23.49 -4.39 2.55
CA LEU A 177 23.48 -4.38 4.02
C LEU A 177 24.50 -5.35 4.59
N ASN A 178 24.56 -6.57 4.05
CA ASN A 178 25.50 -7.60 4.52
C ASN A 178 26.96 -7.19 4.25
N THR A 179 27.26 -6.57 3.11
CA THR A 179 28.61 -6.05 2.81
C THR A 179 28.99 -4.90 3.74
N THR A 180 28.04 -4.03 4.09
CA THR A 180 28.29 -2.90 5.01
C THR A 180 28.53 -3.39 6.44
N VAL A 181 27.70 -4.33 6.94
CA VAL A 181 27.88 -4.94 8.26
C VAL A 181 29.22 -5.68 8.36
N LYS A 182 29.62 -6.43 7.31
CA LYS A 182 30.93 -7.09 7.27
C LYS A 182 32.08 -6.09 7.32
N LYS A 183 31.98 -4.98 6.58
CA LYS A 183 33.02 -3.93 6.54
C LYS A 183 33.13 -3.20 7.88
N THR A 184 32.02 -2.98 8.58
CA THR A 184 32.02 -2.38 9.92
C THR A 184 32.61 -3.34 10.97
N GLN A 185 32.30 -4.64 10.91
CA GLN A 185 32.89 -5.63 11.83
C GLN A 185 34.39 -5.85 11.62
N ILE A 186 34.88 -5.76 10.38
CA ILE A 186 36.31 -5.87 10.10
C ILE A 186 37.09 -4.66 10.62
N ASN A 187 36.46 -3.48 10.69
CA ASN A 187 37.12 -2.25 11.16
C ASN A 187 37.07 -2.04 12.68
N THR A 188 36.26 -2.79 13.43
CA THR A 188 36.20 -2.70 14.90
C THR A 188 37.10 -3.70 15.64
N VAL A 189 37.79 -4.58 14.93
CA VAL A 189 38.81 -5.46 15.53
C VAL A 189 40.17 -5.04 15.00
N GLN A 190 40.70 -3.92 15.51
CA GLN A 190 42.13 -3.69 15.47
C GLN A 190 42.76 -4.62 16.51
N PRO A 191 43.69 -5.53 16.14
CA PRO A 191 44.46 -6.25 17.14
C PRO A 191 45.31 -5.24 17.91
N ILE A 192 44.87 -4.92 19.12
CA ILE A 192 45.73 -4.36 20.17
C ILE A 192 46.68 -5.51 20.52
N TYR A 193 47.99 -5.24 20.56
CA TYR A 193 49.11 -6.17 20.79
C TYR A 193 49.77 -6.77 19.55
N ALA A 194 50.91 -6.18 19.15
CA ALA A 194 52.13 -6.92 18.83
C ALA A 194 53.39 -6.02 18.81
N ASP A 195 53.57 -5.16 19.83
CA ASP A 195 54.88 -4.52 20.07
C ASP A 195 55.49 -5.15 21.33
N THR A 196 56.03 -6.37 21.20
CA THR A 196 57.03 -6.87 22.16
C THR A 196 58.42 -6.44 21.66
N PRO A 197 59.20 -5.68 22.45
CA PRO A 197 60.56 -5.35 22.09
C PRO A 197 61.43 -6.60 22.21
N SER A 198 62.06 -7.01 21.12
CA SER A 198 63.08 -8.06 21.12
C SER A 198 64.44 -7.46 21.45
N ASP A 199 64.60 -7.02 22.69
CA ASP A 199 65.90 -6.68 23.25
C ASP A 199 66.32 -7.84 24.17
N VAL A 200 67.12 -8.76 23.65
CA VAL A 200 67.99 -9.62 24.49
C VAL A 200 69.35 -9.71 23.83
N GLU A 201 70.30 -9.03 24.47
CA GLU A 201 71.74 -9.13 24.29
C GLU A 201 72.24 -10.57 24.38
N GLY A 202 73.17 -10.93 23.49
CA GLY A 202 73.88 -12.20 23.49
C GLY A 202 75.34 -11.97 23.13
N THR A 203 76.09 -11.50 24.13
CA THR A 203 77.55 -11.38 24.19
C THR A 203 78.24 -12.68 23.79
N ALA A 204 79.13 -12.65 22.80
CA ALA A 204 80.11 -13.71 22.58
C ALA A 204 81.48 -13.09 22.28
N LEU A 205 82.35 -13.24 23.27
CA LEU A 205 83.80 -13.06 23.20
C LEU A 205 84.39 -13.96 22.10
N MET A 206 85.17 -13.39 21.19
CA MET A 206 86.51 -13.85 20.76
C MET A 206 87.12 -12.88 19.75
#